data_AF-A0A1G2Q0R7-F1
#
_entry.id   AF-A0A1G2Q0R7-F1
#
_cell.length_a   1.000
_cell.length_b   1.000
_cell.length_c   1.000
_cell.angle_alpha   90.00
_cell.angle_beta   90.00
_cell.angle_gamma   90.00
#
_symmetry.space_group_name_H-M   'P 1'
#
loop_
_entity.id
_entity.type
_entity.pdbx_description
1 polymer ?
#
loop_
_entity_poly.entity_id
_entity_poly.type
_entity_poly.pdbx_seq_one_letter_code
_entity_poly.pdbx_strand_id
1 'polypeptide(L)' 'MVATENIQGKTLFCCGECGMKYRDREWAEKCEEWCKTHQSCNIEIIAHAVEEKSAFPAREE' A
#
# COMPACT_ATOMS: atom_id res chain seq x y z
N MET A 1 0.45 13.56 0.20
CA MET A 1 -1.01 13.68 0.12
C MET A 1 -1.57 12.30 -0.24
N VAL A 2 -2.42 11.74 0.61
CA VAL A 2 -3.04 10.41 0.39
C VAL A 2 -4.16 10.55 -0.64
N ALA A 3 -4.08 9.79 -1.74
CA ALA A 3 -5.10 9.74 -2.78
C ALA A 3 -6.06 8.56 -2.52
N THR A 4 -7.34 8.71 -2.83
CA THR A 4 -8.33 7.62 -2.72
C THR A 4 -8.67 7.05 -4.08
N GLU A 5 -8.65 5.73 -4.22
CA GLU A 5 -8.93 5.00 -5.46
C GLU A 5 -9.94 3.89 -5.19
N ASN A 6 -11.02 3.81 -5.98
CA ASN A 6 -12.02 2.75 -5.82
C ASN A 6 -11.76 1.64 -6.85
N ILE A 7 -11.33 0.47 -6.38
CA ILE A 7 -11.04 -0.69 -7.23
C ILE A 7 -12.06 -1.78 -6.89
N GLN A 8 -12.87 -2.17 -7.88
CA GLN A 8 -13.89 -3.22 -7.74
C GLN A 8 -14.87 -3.02 -6.56
N GLY A 9 -15.26 -1.77 -6.29
CA GLY A 9 -16.18 -1.44 -5.18
C GLY A 9 -15.51 -1.33 -3.82
N LYS A 10 -14.18 -1.44 -3.73
CA LYS A 10 -13.41 -1.21 -2.50
C LYS A 10 -12.66 0.11 -2.62
N THR A 11 -12.90 0.99 -1.66
CA THR A 11 -12.14 2.24 -1.52
C THR A 11 -10.77 1.92 -0.93
N LEU A 12 -9.73 2.26 -1.68
CA LEU A 12 -8.33 2.13 -1.31
C LEU A 12 -7.70 3.51 -1.17
N PHE A 13 -6.63 3.59 -0.40
CA PHE A 13 -5.90 4.80 -0.08
C PHE A 13 -4.46 4.64 -0.54
N CYS A 14 -4.06 5.43 -1.53
CA CYS A 14 -2.72 5.44 -2.11
C CYS A 14 -1.84 6.48 -1.44
N CYS A 15 -0.65 6.08 -1.01
CA CYS A 15 0.36 7.01 -0.51
C CYS A 15 0.99 7.78 -1.68
N GLY A 16 0.96 9.11 -1.62
CA GLY A 16 1.52 9.97 -2.68
C GLY A 16 3.05 10.01 -2.75
N GLU A 17 3.77 9.47 -1.76
CA GLU A 17 5.23 9.42 -1.79
C GLU A 17 5.79 8.14 -2.40
N CYS A 18 5.26 6.98 -2.00
CA CYS A 18 5.75 5.68 -2.47
C CYS A 18 4.83 5.01 -3.50
N GLY A 19 3.60 5.48 -3.67
CA GLY A 19 2.61 4.90 -4.58
C GLY A 19 1.92 3.62 -4.09
N MET A 20 2.16 3.19 -2.84
CA MET A 20 1.52 2.02 -2.24
C MET A 20 0.03 2.25 -1.99
N LYS A 21 -0.80 1.24 -2.26
CA LYS A 21 -2.26 1.28 -2.06
C LYS A 21 -2.66 0.50 -0.81
N TYR A 22 -3.51 1.07 0.01
CA TYR A 22 -3.94 0.51 1.30
C TYR A 22 -5.46 0.38 1.36
N ARG A 23 -5.98 -0.57 2.14
CA ARG A 23 -7.44 -0.67 2.40
C ARG A 23 -7.94 0.44 3.30
N ASP A 24 -7.14 0.83 4.26
CA ASP A 24 -7.52 1.82 5.28
C ASP A 24 -6.69 3.08 5.12
N ARG A 25 -7.35 4.22 5.39
CA ARG A 25 -6.71 5.53 5.36
C ARG A 25 -5.56 5.63 6.36
N GLU A 26 -5.73 5.04 7.54
CA GLU A 26 -4.72 5.04 8.60
C GLU A 26 -3.40 4.43 8.14
N TRP A 27 -3.45 3.38 7.32
CA TRP A 27 -2.24 2.77 6.75
C TRP A 27 -1.56 3.68 5.75
N ALA A 28 -2.32 4.38 4.92
CA ALA A 28 -1.77 5.34 3.97
C ALA A 28 -1.17 6.57 4.67
N GLU A 29 -1.78 7.05 5.75
CA GLU A 29 -1.25 8.14 6.58
C GLU A 29 0.04 7.71 7.29
N LYS A 30 0.05 6.53 7.93
CA LYS A 30 1.27 5.94 8.51
C LYS A 30 2.37 5.76 7.48
N CYS A 31 2.02 5.34 6.26
CA CYS A 31 2.98 5.19 5.17
C CYS A 31 3.63 6.52 4.78
N GLU A 32 2.84 7.58 4.68
CA GLU A 32 3.34 8.92 4.34
C GLU A 32 4.22 9.49 5.46
N GLU A 33 3.79 9.39 6.72
CA GLU A 33 4.60 9.83 7.85
C GLU A 33 5.92 9.06 7.91
N TRP A 34 5.87 7.73 7.73
CA TRP A 34 7.06 6.91 7.74
C TRP A 34 8.00 7.23 6.56
N CYS A 35 7.46 7.39 5.35
CA CYS A 35 8.25 7.79 4.18
C CYS A 35 8.98 9.14 4.41
N LYS A 36 8.30 10.15 4.97
CA LYS A 36 8.94 11.45 5.29
C LYS A 36 10.01 11.33 6.37
N THR A 37 9.77 10.55 7.42
CA THR A 37 10.67 10.48 8.57
C THR A 37 11.89 9.60 8.32
N HIS A 38 11.70 8.44 7.69
CA HIS A 38 12.74 7.43 7.53
C HIS A 38 13.33 7.36 6.12
N GLN A 39 12.74 8.06 5.13
CA GLN A 39 13.10 7.98 3.70
C GLN A 39 13.19 6.54 3.16
N SER A 40 12.50 5.61 3.82
CA SER A 40 12.52 4.18 3.56
C SER A 40 11.09 3.66 3.72
N CYS A 41 10.67 2.66 2.95
CA CYS A 41 9.34 2.08 3.13
C CYS A 41 9.34 1.06 4.29
N ASN A 42 8.37 1.14 5.21
CA ASN A 42 8.24 0.17 6.30
C ASN A 42 7.59 -1.12 5.77
N ILE A 43 8.28 -2.26 5.92
CA ILE A 43 7.79 -3.56 5.47
C ILE A 43 6.49 -3.95 6.16
N GLU A 44 6.30 -3.58 7.43
CA GLU A 44 5.04 -3.86 8.14
C GLU A 44 3.87 -3.12 7.51
N ILE A 45 4.06 -1.85 7.13
CA ILE A 45 3.04 -1.06 6.44
C ILE A 45 2.79 -1.67 5.06
N ILE A 46 3.84 -1.97 4.30
CA ILE A 46 3.74 -2.57 2.96
C ILE A 46 3.03 -3.93 3.00
N ALA A 47 3.20 -4.73 4.06
CA ALA A 47 2.50 -6.01 4.22
C ALA A 47 0.98 -5.85 4.34
N HIS A 48 0.51 -4.68 4.77
CA HIS A 48 -0.91 -4.31 4.78
C HIS A 48 -1.37 -3.63 3.48
N ALA A 49 -0.46 -3.33 2.56
CA ALA A 49 -0.82 -2.84 1.24
C ALA A 49 -1.70 -3.89 0.53
N VAL A 50 -2.59 -3.41 -0.31
CA VAL A 50 -3.40 -4.27 -1.16
C VAL A 50 -2.52 -4.78 -2.26
N GLU A 51 -1.86 -5.90 -1.98
CA GLU A 51 -1.33 -6.75 -3.04
C GLU A 51 -2.54 -7.35 -3.77
N GLU A 52 -2.77 -6.92 -5.00
CA GLU A 52 -3.56 -7.73 -5.92
C GLU A 52 -2.81 -9.05 -6.03
N LYS A 53 -3.27 -10.07 -5.29
CA LYS A 53 -2.93 -11.48 -5.53
C LYS A 53 -3.42 -11.84 -6.94
N SER A 54 -2.77 -11.32 -7.96
CA SER A 54 -2.67 -12.00 -9.23
C SER A 54 -1.81 -13.21 -8.93
N ALA A 55 -2.51 -14.31 -8.65
CA ALA A 55 -1.96 -15.63 -8.45
C ALA A 55 -0.91 -15.92 -9.52
N PHE A 56 0.36 -15.75 -9.17
CA PHE A 56 1.44 -16.35 -9.93
C PHE A 56 1.53 -17.79 -9.44
N PRO A 57 1.28 -18.81 -10.29
CA PRO A 57 1.44 -20.20 -9.89
C PRO A 57 2.89 -20.40 -9.44
N ALA A 58 3.06 -20.99 -8.25
CA ALA A 58 4.34 -21.47 -7.78
C ALA A 58 5.00 -22.31 -8.88
N ARG A 59 6.13 -21.85 -9.39
CA ARG A 59 6.97 -22.65 -10.26
C ARG A 59 8.08 -23.20 -9.37
N GLU A 60 7.83 -24.43 -8.90
CA GLU A 60 8.84 -25.29 -8.26
C GLU A 60 9.87 -25.70 -9.32
N GLU A 61 11.16 -25.61 -8.98
CA GLU A 61 12.27 -26.30 -9.65
C GLU A 61 13.26 -26.83 -8.61
#